data_AF-A0A8S0YLC7-F1
#
_entry.id   AF-A0A8S0YLC7-F1
#
_cell.length_a   1.000
_cell.length_b   1.000
_cell.length_c   1.000
_cell.angle_alpha   90.00
_cell.angle_beta   90.00
_cell.angle_gamma   90.00
#
_symmetry.space_group_name_H-M   'P 1'
#
loop_
_entity.id
_entity.type
_entity.pdbx_description
1 polymer ?
#
loop_
_entity_poly.entity_id
_entity_poly.type
_entity_poly.pdbx_seq_one_letter_code
_entity_poly.pdbx_strand_id
1 'polypeptide(L)'
;MASPGMMQSGLSRELFESWCTDPKNGVIIAGYCVEGTLAKTILSEPEEITSMSGQKLPLKMSVDYISFSAHTDYQQTSEFINILKPPHVVLVHGEQNEMSRLKAALQREHRGRLQIHTPRNTQQLALTFRGDKTAKVMGSLAVEKPEPGKQLQGILVKRNFNYHILAPSDLNKYTELTSSEVTQRQSIHYGGSVGLVRHVVMQLAGAIDFLSETRWRVYNCVDLTLDNNTITLEWSAQPVTDMYADALVAAILSASQLPAPRHLPLAPKLDRMHFKECAIEMLQEMFGEDSVPKIFKGDKLHVTVDDKRADIDLLNMEVSCPADEALERVVQSAVSKLYAALAPVRPPPPPAE
;
A
#
# COMPACT_ATOMS: atom_id res chain seq x y z
N MET A 1 -63.85 24.08 -1.36
CA MET A 1 -62.80 23.07 -1.10
C MET A 1 -62.42 23.14 0.36
N ALA A 2 -62.27 22.01 1.04
CA ALA A 2 -61.94 21.95 2.46
C ALA A 2 -60.89 20.85 2.71
N SER A 3 -60.05 21.05 3.71
CA SER A 3 -59.03 20.08 4.15
C SER A 3 -59.50 19.29 5.37
N PRO A 4 -58.95 18.08 5.61
CA PRO A 4 -58.03 17.27 4.78
C PRO A 4 -58.73 16.52 3.63
N GLY A 5 -58.01 16.25 2.54
CA GLY A 5 -58.59 15.63 1.34
C GLY A 5 -59.14 14.19 1.50
N MET A 6 -58.74 13.47 2.55
CA MET A 6 -59.23 12.11 2.83
C MET A 6 -60.33 12.06 3.91
N MET A 7 -60.79 13.22 4.40
CA MET A 7 -61.97 13.36 5.26
C MET A 7 -61.90 12.53 6.56
N GLN A 8 -60.70 12.37 7.12
CA GLN A 8 -60.47 11.67 8.38
C GLN A 8 -60.97 12.48 9.59
N SER A 9 -60.86 13.81 9.55
CA SER A 9 -61.25 14.74 10.61
C SER A 9 -61.33 16.17 10.05
N GLY A 10 -61.62 17.15 10.91
CA GLY A 10 -61.56 18.57 10.57
C GLY A 10 -62.66 19.06 9.64
N LEU A 11 -62.45 20.24 9.05
CA LEU A 11 -63.51 20.98 8.34
C LEU A 11 -64.13 20.21 7.17
N SER A 12 -63.32 19.47 6.39
CA SER A 12 -63.85 18.64 5.30
C SER A 12 -64.82 17.56 5.79
N ARG A 13 -64.58 17.01 7.00
CA ARG A 13 -65.41 15.97 7.60
C ARG A 13 -66.69 16.54 8.19
N GLU A 14 -66.60 17.66 8.90
CA GLU A 14 -67.75 18.35 9.49
C GLU A 14 -68.74 18.86 8.42
N LEU A 15 -68.21 19.43 7.33
CA LEU A 15 -69.02 19.85 6.20
C LEU A 15 -69.69 18.66 5.51
N PHE A 16 -68.98 17.55 5.35
CA PHE A 16 -69.56 16.34 4.78
C PHE A 16 -70.69 15.77 5.63
N GLU A 17 -70.49 15.64 6.94
CA GLU A 17 -71.54 15.13 7.85
C GLU A 17 -72.79 16.04 7.83
N SER A 18 -72.58 17.36 7.72
CA SER A 18 -73.67 18.34 7.64
C SER A 18 -74.45 18.26 6.31
N TRP A 19 -73.81 17.82 5.23
CA TRP A 19 -74.37 17.87 3.88
C TRP A 19 -74.78 16.51 3.31
N CYS A 20 -74.30 15.40 3.88
CA CYS A 20 -74.46 14.06 3.33
C CYS A 20 -75.89 13.54 3.23
N THR A 21 -76.80 14.08 4.04
CA THR A 21 -78.20 13.64 4.11
C THR A 21 -79.12 14.29 3.09
N ASP A 22 -78.68 15.35 2.40
CA ASP A 22 -79.47 16.07 1.39
C ASP A 22 -79.04 15.65 -0.03
N PRO A 23 -79.94 15.10 -0.85
CA PRO A 23 -79.65 14.66 -2.22
C PRO A 23 -79.32 15.80 -3.20
N LYS A 24 -79.54 17.07 -2.82
CA LYS A 24 -79.14 18.22 -3.65
C LYS A 24 -77.64 18.51 -3.57
N ASN A 25 -76.95 17.95 -2.58
CA ASN A 25 -75.52 18.15 -2.39
C ASN A 25 -74.72 17.10 -3.16
N GLY A 26 -73.44 17.42 -3.41
CA GLY A 26 -72.50 16.52 -4.05
C GLY A 26 -71.08 16.72 -3.52
N VAL A 27 -70.29 15.65 -3.49
CA VAL A 27 -68.88 15.65 -3.09
C VAL A 27 -68.04 15.17 -4.25
N ILE A 28 -67.02 15.95 -4.59
CA ILE A 28 -66.06 15.61 -5.64
C ILE A 28 -64.74 15.27 -4.97
N ILE A 29 -64.30 14.04 -5.14
CA ILE A 29 -63.01 13.55 -4.66
C ILE A 29 -61.98 13.73 -5.79
N ALA A 30 -61.06 14.67 -5.57
CA ALA A 30 -60.10 15.09 -6.58
C ALA A 30 -58.74 14.37 -6.53
N GLY A 31 -58.45 13.60 -5.48
CA GLY A 31 -57.13 13.00 -5.22
C GLY A 31 -57.21 11.52 -4.87
N TYR A 32 -56.07 10.84 -4.86
CA TYR A 32 -56.00 9.43 -4.47
C TYR A 32 -56.45 9.22 -3.02
N CYS A 33 -57.32 8.23 -2.79
CA CYS A 33 -57.79 7.86 -1.46
C CYS A 33 -57.15 6.55 -1.00
N VAL A 34 -56.51 6.58 0.17
CA VAL A 34 -55.92 5.40 0.79
C VAL A 34 -57.03 4.54 1.41
N GLU A 35 -56.87 3.22 1.38
CA GLU A 35 -57.78 2.30 2.08
C GLU A 35 -57.86 2.62 3.58
N GLY A 36 -59.05 2.41 4.15
CA GLY A 36 -59.34 2.73 5.55
C GLY A 36 -59.70 4.20 5.82
N THR A 37 -59.70 5.06 4.80
CA THR A 37 -60.18 6.45 4.94
C THR A 37 -61.65 6.59 4.53
N LEU A 38 -62.36 7.56 5.13
CA LEU A 38 -63.76 7.81 4.77
C LEU A 38 -63.89 8.12 3.28
N ALA A 39 -62.99 8.94 2.73
CA ALA A 39 -63.02 9.27 1.31
C ALA A 39 -62.93 8.04 0.40
N LYS A 40 -62.22 6.98 0.81
CA LYS A 40 -62.22 5.70 0.06
C LYS A 40 -63.52 4.92 0.24
N THR A 41 -64.09 4.91 1.44
CA THR A 41 -65.34 4.20 1.75
C THR A 41 -66.55 4.80 1.02
N ILE A 42 -66.65 6.12 0.90
CA ILE A 42 -67.81 6.76 0.25
C ILE A 42 -67.84 6.53 -1.27
N LEU A 43 -66.69 6.20 -1.89
CA LEU A 43 -66.62 5.85 -3.32
C LEU A 43 -67.31 4.52 -3.64
N SER A 44 -67.58 3.67 -2.65
CA SER A 44 -68.42 2.48 -2.84
C SER A 44 -69.90 2.74 -2.60
N GLU A 45 -70.30 4.01 -2.43
CA GLU A 45 -71.68 4.46 -2.21
C GLU A 45 -72.44 3.65 -1.14
N PRO A 46 -71.95 3.59 0.11
CA PRO A 46 -72.66 2.91 1.19
C PRO A 46 -73.98 3.61 1.52
N GLU A 47 -75.02 2.87 1.93
CA GLU A 47 -76.31 3.46 2.33
C GLU A 47 -76.19 4.39 3.56
N GLU A 48 -75.27 4.07 4.47
CA GLU A 48 -75.02 4.82 5.70
C GLU A 48 -73.52 5.03 5.95
N ILE A 49 -73.17 6.19 6.50
CA ILE A 49 -71.82 6.53 6.97
C ILE A 49 -71.83 6.77 8.48
N THR A 50 -70.73 6.46 9.16
CA THR A 50 -70.57 6.72 10.59
C THR A 50 -70.00 8.13 10.81
N SER A 51 -70.65 8.95 11.62
CA SER A 51 -70.16 10.28 12.01
C SER A 51 -68.99 10.19 12.99
N MET A 52 -68.28 11.31 13.20
CA MET A 52 -67.25 11.42 14.24
C MET A 52 -67.80 11.20 15.65
N SER A 53 -69.09 11.48 15.87
CA SER A 53 -69.80 11.21 17.14
C SER A 53 -70.30 9.77 17.28
N GLY A 54 -70.07 8.90 16.28
CA GLY A 54 -70.48 7.50 16.27
C GLY A 54 -71.93 7.26 15.82
N GLN A 55 -72.65 8.31 15.39
CA GLN A 55 -74.00 8.18 14.85
C GLN A 55 -73.95 7.71 13.40
N LYS A 56 -74.99 7.00 12.95
CA LYS A 56 -75.13 6.63 11.54
C LYS A 56 -75.93 7.70 10.80
N LEU A 57 -75.40 8.18 9.69
CA LEU A 57 -76.02 9.18 8.82
C LEU A 57 -76.30 8.55 7.44
N PRO A 58 -77.49 8.72 6.86
CA PRO A 58 -77.79 8.19 5.54
C PRO A 58 -77.04 9.01 4.46
N LEU A 59 -76.35 8.32 3.54
CA LEU A 59 -75.64 8.96 2.43
C LEU A 59 -76.61 9.13 1.25
N LYS A 60 -77.08 10.37 1.03
CA LYS A 60 -78.00 10.70 -0.08
C LYS A 60 -77.40 11.63 -1.13
N MET A 61 -76.31 12.33 -0.77
CA MET A 61 -75.60 13.23 -1.69
C MET A 61 -74.86 12.45 -2.79
N SER A 62 -74.61 13.10 -3.94
CA SER A 62 -73.83 12.48 -5.03
C SER A 62 -72.34 12.39 -4.67
N VAL A 63 -71.67 11.32 -5.09
CA VAL A 63 -70.23 11.12 -4.87
C VAL A 63 -69.55 10.92 -6.22
N ASP A 64 -68.73 11.88 -6.63
CA ASP A 64 -68.01 11.84 -7.91
C ASP A 64 -66.50 11.77 -7.68
N TYR A 65 -65.79 10.97 -8.49
CA TYR A 65 -64.33 10.87 -8.47
C TYR A 65 -63.73 11.44 -9.75
N ILE A 66 -62.97 12.52 -9.64
CA ILE A 66 -62.25 13.13 -10.77
C ILE A 66 -60.77 13.24 -10.39
N SER A 67 -59.94 12.35 -10.92
CA SER A 67 -58.53 12.31 -10.57
C SER A 67 -57.76 13.51 -11.12
N PHE A 68 -57.36 14.43 -10.25
CA PHE A 68 -56.34 15.46 -10.50
C PHE A 68 -55.02 15.07 -9.84
N SER A 69 -54.67 13.79 -9.95
CA SER A 69 -53.43 13.28 -9.41
C SER A 69 -52.29 13.67 -10.34
N ALA A 70 -51.28 14.40 -9.85
CA ALA A 70 -50.03 14.65 -10.58
C ALA A 70 -49.11 13.41 -10.56
N HIS A 71 -49.68 12.23 -10.78
CA HIS A 71 -48.96 10.97 -10.87
C HIS A 71 -48.80 10.57 -12.33
N THR A 72 -47.69 9.87 -12.61
CA THR A 72 -47.44 9.34 -13.95
C THR A 72 -48.33 8.14 -14.23
N ASP A 73 -48.79 8.02 -15.46
CA ASP A 73 -49.48 6.81 -15.92
C ASP A 73 -48.49 5.70 -16.31
N TYR A 74 -49.01 4.55 -16.76
CA TYR A 74 -48.20 3.44 -17.22
C TYR A 74 -47.30 3.82 -18.41
N GLN A 75 -47.83 4.58 -19.38
CA GLN A 75 -47.11 4.91 -20.61
C GLN A 75 -45.91 5.80 -20.30
N GLN A 76 -46.12 6.85 -19.51
CA GLN A 76 -45.08 7.77 -19.05
C GLN A 76 -44.02 7.05 -18.21
N THR A 77 -44.44 6.16 -17.30
CA THR A 77 -43.52 5.41 -16.44
C THR A 77 -42.69 4.41 -17.26
N SER A 78 -43.31 3.70 -18.21
CA SER A 78 -42.62 2.77 -19.09
C SER A 78 -41.64 3.51 -20.02
N GLU A 79 -42.06 4.63 -20.61
CA GLU A 79 -41.20 5.47 -21.44
C GLU A 79 -39.98 5.98 -20.66
N PHE A 80 -40.16 6.43 -19.42
CA PHE A 80 -39.07 6.86 -18.55
C PHE A 80 -38.04 5.76 -18.28
N ILE A 81 -38.50 4.53 -18.01
CA ILE A 81 -37.63 3.36 -17.82
C ILE A 81 -36.92 2.99 -19.13
N ASN A 82 -37.62 3.07 -20.26
CA ASN A 82 -37.08 2.80 -21.59
C ASN A 82 -35.98 3.79 -22.01
N ILE A 83 -36.07 5.06 -21.58
CA ILE A 83 -35.04 6.08 -21.82
C ILE A 83 -33.79 5.79 -20.98
N LEU A 84 -33.96 5.53 -19.69
CA LEU A 84 -32.84 5.34 -18.77
C LEU A 84 -32.14 3.98 -18.90
N LYS A 85 -32.88 2.95 -19.33
CA LYS A 85 -32.42 1.55 -19.42
C LYS A 85 -31.64 1.09 -18.18
N PRO A 86 -32.18 1.29 -16.96
CA PRO A 86 -31.47 0.92 -15.74
C PRO A 86 -31.32 -0.61 -15.63
N PRO A 87 -30.26 -1.13 -14.99
CA PRO A 87 -30.10 -2.57 -14.78
C PRO A 87 -31.07 -3.11 -13.71
N HIS A 88 -31.37 -2.30 -12.69
CA HIS A 88 -32.27 -2.62 -11.59
C HIS A 88 -33.32 -1.52 -11.42
N VAL A 89 -34.59 -1.91 -11.27
CA VAL A 89 -35.72 -1.01 -10.97
C VAL A 89 -36.35 -1.46 -9.66
N VAL A 90 -36.57 -0.53 -8.75
CA VAL A 90 -37.20 -0.80 -7.45
C VAL A 90 -38.51 -0.03 -7.38
N LEU A 91 -39.62 -0.75 -7.36
CA LEU A 91 -40.97 -0.18 -7.24
C LEU A 91 -41.30 0.03 -5.75
N VAL A 92 -41.68 1.25 -5.43
CA VAL A 92 -42.07 1.72 -4.09
C VAL A 92 -43.25 2.69 -4.21
N HIS A 93 -43.85 3.07 -3.08
CA HIS A 93 -44.93 4.07 -3.04
C HIS A 93 -46.13 3.72 -3.97
N GLY A 94 -46.51 2.45 -4.00
CA GLY A 94 -47.70 1.98 -4.71
C GLY A 94 -48.49 0.99 -3.87
N GLU A 95 -49.75 0.78 -4.25
CA GLU A 95 -50.56 -0.30 -3.69
C GLU A 95 -50.01 -1.67 -4.14
N GLN A 96 -50.10 -2.69 -3.28
CA GLN A 96 -49.39 -3.95 -3.46
C GLN A 96 -49.80 -4.70 -4.74
N ASN A 97 -51.09 -4.72 -5.07
CA ASN A 97 -51.61 -5.40 -6.26
C ASN A 97 -51.28 -4.63 -7.54
N GLU A 98 -51.43 -3.30 -7.54
CA GLU A 98 -51.09 -2.42 -8.66
C GLU A 98 -49.58 -2.43 -8.93
N MET A 99 -48.73 -2.44 -7.90
CA MET A 99 -47.29 -2.65 -8.06
C MET A 99 -46.97 -4.03 -8.68
N SER A 100 -47.71 -5.07 -8.30
CA SER A 100 -47.53 -6.41 -8.84
C SER A 100 -47.93 -6.47 -10.33
N ARG A 101 -49.00 -5.77 -10.71
CA ARG A 101 -49.45 -5.61 -12.10
C ARG A 101 -48.43 -4.83 -12.93
N LEU A 102 -47.94 -3.70 -12.41
CA LEU A 102 -46.92 -2.87 -13.07
C LEU A 102 -45.63 -3.66 -13.29
N LYS A 103 -45.17 -4.40 -12.28
CA LYS A 103 -44.01 -5.29 -12.39
C LYS A 103 -44.19 -6.31 -13.51
N ALA A 104 -45.33 -7.00 -13.57
CA ALA A 104 -45.60 -8.01 -14.58
C ALA A 104 -45.64 -7.40 -16.00
N ALA A 105 -46.23 -6.22 -16.15
CA ALA A 105 -46.28 -5.50 -17.42
C ALA A 105 -44.88 -5.10 -17.92
N LEU A 106 -44.06 -4.50 -17.05
CA LEU A 106 -42.69 -4.10 -17.37
C LEU A 106 -41.78 -5.32 -17.65
N GLN A 107 -41.92 -6.41 -16.90
CA GLN A 107 -41.17 -7.64 -17.15
C GLN A 107 -41.48 -8.25 -18.54
N ARG A 108 -42.75 -8.21 -18.94
CA ARG A 108 -43.20 -8.67 -20.26
C ARG A 108 -42.65 -7.78 -21.38
N GLU A 109 -42.71 -6.46 -21.21
CA GLU A 109 -42.21 -5.49 -22.18
C GLU A 109 -40.70 -5.64 -22.44
N HIS A 110 -39.91 -5.78 -21.37
CA HIS A 110 -38.45 -5.89 -21.46
C HIS A 110 -37.92 -7.33 -21.62
N ARG A 111 -38.80 -8.31 -21.91
CA ARG A 111 -38.45 -9.74 -22.09
C ARG A 111 -37.55 -10.28 -20.96
N GLY A 112 -37.79 -9.85 -19.72
CA GLY A 112 -37.02 -10.28 -18.54
C GLY A 112 -35.57 -9.78 -18.44
N ARG A 113 -35.11 -8.88 -19.32
CA ARG A 113 -33.77 -8.28 -19.20
C ARG A 113 -33.65 -7.30 -18.03
N LEU A 114 -34.76 -6.67 -17.67
CA LEU A 114 -34.85 -5.70 -16.59
C LEU A 114 -35.12 -6.42 -15.26
N GLN A 115 -34.27 -6.20 -14.25
CA GLN A 115 -34.52 -6.74 -12.91
C GLN A 115 -35.41 -5.77 -12.13
N ILE A 116 -36.65 -6.21 -11.86
CA ILE A 116 -37.65 -5.40 -11.16
C ILE A 116 -37.90 -5.96 -9.76
N HIS A 117 -37.73 -5.11 -8.77
CA HIS A 117 -37.86 -5.43 -7.35
C HIS A 117 -39.06 -4.70 -6.75
N THR A 118 -39.80 -5.37 -5.88
CA THR A 118 -40.97 -4.85 -5.14
C THR A 118 -40.80 -5.21 -3.66
N PRO A 119 -39.82 -4.61 -2.96
CA PRO A 119 -39.54 -4.95 -1.57
C PRO A 119 -40.69 -4.51 -0.67
N ARG A 120 -41.09 -5.38 0.27
CA ARG A 120 -42.03 -5.00 1.33
C ARG A 120 -41.35 -4.10 2.35
N ASN A 121 -42.14 -3.40 3.16
CA ASN A 121 -41.60 -2.69 4.33
C ASN A 121 -40.75 -3.64 5.17
N THR A 122 -39.59 -3.18 5.63
CA THR A 122 -38.56 -3.95 6.36
C THR A 122 -37.81 -5.03 5.56
N GLN A 123 -38.13 -5.24 4.28
CA GLN A 123 -37.39 -6.17 3.44
C GLN A 123 -36.11 -5.51 2.89
N GLN A 124 -34.95 -6.09 3.22
CA GLN A 124 -33.67 -5.63 2.68
C GLN A 124 -33.49 -6.09 1.23
N LEU A 125 -33.15 -5.17 0.34
CA LEU A 125 -32.75 -5.46 -1.04
C LEU A 125 -31.22 -5.40 -1.14
N ALA A 126 -30.59 -6.53 -1.40
CA ALA A 126 -29.15 -6.62 -1.63
C ALA A 126 -28.84 -6.59 -3.14
N LEU A 127 -28.05 -5.61 -3.57
CA LEU A 127 -27.58 -5.48 -4.95
C LEU A 127 -26.05 -5.58 -4.96
N THR A 128 -25.50 -6.46 -5.79
CA THR A 128 -24.05 -6.67 -5.88
C THR A 128 -23.51 -5.91 -7.08
N PHE A 129 -22.63 -4.94 -6.81
CA PHE A 129 -21.93 -4.19 -7.84
C PHE A 129 -20.46 -4.61 -7.84
N ARG A 130 -20.02 -5.24 -8.93
CA ARG A 130 -18.59 -5.51 -9.14
C ARG A 130 -17.93 -4.23 -9.62
N GLY A 131 -17.27 -3.53 -8.71
CA GLY A 131 -16.41 -2.41 -9.05
C GLY A 131 -14.97 -2.88 -9.23
N ASP A 132 -14.41 -2.67 -10.42
CA ASP A 132 -12.97 -2.84 -10.62
C ASP A 132 -12.24 -1.74 -9.86
N LYS A 133 -11.34 -2.13 -8.96
CA LYS A 133 -10.55 -1.17 -8.19
C LYS A 133 -9.35 -0.73 -9.01
N THR A 134 -9.43 0.49 -9.53
CA THR A 134 -8.31 1.12 -10.23
C THR A 134 -7.46 1.92 -9.24
N ALA A 135 -6.16 1.63 -9.18
CA ALA A 135 -5.19 2.43 -8.44
C ALA A 135 -4.34 3.27 -9.41
N LYS A 136 -4.14 4.54 -9.08
CA LYS A 136 -3.32 5.46 -9.88
C LYS A 136 -1.92 5.55 -9.28
N VAL A 137 -0.91 5.24 -10.08
CA VAL A 137 0.49 5.48 -9.69
C VAL A 137 0.77 6.97 -9.82
N MET A 138 1.43 7.56 -8.82
CA MET A 138 1.73 8.99 -8.77
C MET A 138 3.18 9.23 -8.33
N GLY A 139 3.71 10.42 -8.65
CA GLY A 139 5.06 10.83 -8.28
C GLY A 139 6.15 10.18 -9.12
N SER A 140 7.26 9.87 -8.48
CA SER A 140 8.46 9.25 -9.09
C SER A 140 8.17 7.90 -9.74
N LEU A 141 7.26 7.10 -9.16
CA LEU A 141 6.84 5.80 -9.73
C LEU A 141 6.07 5.94 -11.06
N ALA A 142 5.57 7.13 -11.39
CA ALA A 142 4.83 7.39 -12.62
C ALA A 142 5.70 7.97 -13.75
N VAL A 143 7.01 8.15 -13.53
CA VAL A 143 7.94 8.72 -14.52
C VAL A 143 8.18 7.76 -15.67
N GLU A 144 8.35 6.47 -15.37
CA GLU A 144 8.51 5.43 -16.39
C GLU A 144 7.14 4.90 -16.83
N LYS A 145 7.01 4.63 -18.13
CA LYS A 145 5.79 4.01 -18.65
C LYS A 145 5.65 2.59 -18.07
N PRO A 146 4.44 2.19 -17.65
CA PRO A 146 4.23 0.85 -17.13
C PRO A 146 4.36 -0.19 -18.24
N GLU A 147 5.18 -1.21 -17.99
CA GLU A 147 5.36 -2.38 -18.87
C GLU A 147 4.64 -3.60 -18.27
N PRO A 148 3.96 -4.43 -19.08
CA PRO A 148 3.32 -5.65 -18.59
C PRO A 148 4.33 -6.59 -17.92
N GLY A 149 4.03 -7.02 -16.69
CA GLY A 149 4.88 -7.94 -15.93
C GLY A 149 5.95 -7.28 -15.07
N LYS A 150 6.17 -5.96 -15.19
CA LYS A 150 7.06 -5.23 -14.30
C LYS A 150 6.47 -5.16 -12.90
N GLN A 151 7.24 -5.58 -11.91
CA GLN A 151 6.83 -5.48 -10.51
C GLN A 151 6.80 -4.01 -10.08
N LEU A 152 5.71 -3.62 -9.44
CA LEU A 152 5.52 -2.27 -8.89
C LEU A 152 5.51 -2.37 -7.37
N GLN A 153 6.43 -1.68 -6.71
CA GLN A 153 6.51 -1.58 -5.26
C GLN A 153 6.26 -0.15 -4.82
N GLY A 154 5.37 0.02 -3.85
CA GLY A 154 5.02 1.34 -3.33
C GLY A 154 3.99 1.25 -2.20
N ILE A 155 3.69 2.41 -1.62
CA ILE A 155 2.69 2.55 -0.57
C ILE A 155 1.34 2.81 -1.24
N LEU A 156 0.34 1.98 -0.92
CA LEU A 156 -1.03 2.17 -1.37
C LEU A 156 -1.79 3.07 -0.40
N VAL A 157 -2.18 4.25 -0.87
CA VAL A 157 -2.98 5.21 -0.12
C VAL A 157 -4.43 5.18 -0.61
N LYS A 158 -5.35 4.79 0.27
CA LYS A 158 -6.79 4.82 0.01
C LYS A 158 -7.40 6.10 0.56
N ARG A 159 -7.95 6.93 -0.32
CA ARG A 159 -8.78 8.10 0.03
C ARG A 159 -10.20 7.86 -0.48
N ASN A 160 -11.11 7.52 0.41
CA ASN A 160 -12.49 7.13 0.08
C ASN A 160 -12.52 5.96 -0.92
N PHE A 161 -12.95 6.22 -2.16
CA PHE A 161 -13.01 5.24 -3.26
C PHE A 161 -11.83 5.34 -4.22
N ASN A 162 -10.93 6.33 -4.04
CA ASN A 162 -9.76 6.50 -4.88
C ASN A 162 -8.54 5.85 -4.26
N TYR A 163 -7.84 5.06 -5.08
CA TYR A 163 -6.63 4.36 -4.71
C TYR A 163 -5.44 5.01 -5.41
N HIS A 164 -4.40 5.31 -4.65
CA HIS A 164 -3.17 5.91 -5.17
C HIS A 164 -1.97 5.06 -4.72
N ILE A 165 -1.01 4.83 -5.62
CA ILE A 165 0.24 4.15 -5.29
C ILE A 165 1.37 5.17 -5.40
N LEU A 166 2.16 5.30 -4.33
CA LEU A 166 3.20 6.30 -4.19
C LEU A 166 4.52 5.64 -3.78
N ALA A 167 5.64 6.27 -4.15
CA ALA A 167 6.93 5.95 -3.54
C ALA A 167 6.93 6.43 -2.07
N PRO A 168 7.67 5.76 -1.16
CA PRO A 168 7.84 6.23 0.21
C PRO A 168 8.34 7.69 0.31
N SER A 169 9.22 8.10 -0.60
CA SER A 169 9.78 9.45 -0.67
C SER A 169 8.78 10.53 -1.09
N ASP A 170 7.70 10.17 -1.77
CA ASP A 170 6.68 11.10 -2.27
C ASP A 170 5.46 11.18 -1.36
N LEU A 171 5.45 10.42 -0.25
CA LEU A 171 4.33 10.36 0.68
C LEU A 171 3.98 11.75 1.24
N ASN A 172 4.98 12.50 1.72
CA ASN A 172 4.79 13.84 2.31
C ASN A 172 4.38 14.90 1.26
N LYS A 173 4.53 14.63 -0.04
CA LYS A 173 4.16 15.57 -1.11
C LYS A 173 2.69 15.47 -1.50
N TYR A 174 2.15 14.26 -1.49
CA TYR A 174 0.78 13.96 -1.94
C TYR A 174 -0.17 13.64 -0.79
N THR A 175 0.36 13.39 0.40
CA THR A 175 -0.40 13.11 1.61
C THR A 175 0.02 14.01 2.77
N GLU A 176 -0.90 14.21 3.71
CA GLU A 176 -0.65 14.91 4.98
C GLU A 176 0.11 14.02 5.98
N LEU A 177 0.44 12.78 5.58
CA LEU A 177 1.24 11.90 6.40
C LEU A 177 2.69 12.38 6.34
N THR A 178 3.27 12.55 7.52
CA THR A 178 4.70 12.80 7.69
C THR A 178 5.40 11.49 8.03
N SER A 179 6.48 11.19 7.32
CA SER A 179 7.41 10.13 7.69
C SER A 179 8.22 10.56 8.94
N SER A 180 8.05 9.84 10.04
CA SER A 180 8.90 10.01 11.22
C SER A 180 9.82 8.81 11.36
N GLU A 181 11.12 9.07 11.46
CA GLU A 181 12.11 8.07 11.83
C GLU A 181 12.49 8.27 13.29
N VAL A 182 12.63 7.17 14.03
CA VAL A 182 13.03 7.20 15.44
C VAL A 182 14.48 6.80 15.50
N THR A 183 15.35 7.70 15.92
CA THR A 183 16.76 7.39 16.20
C THR A 183 16.93 7.07 17.67
N GLN A 184 17.58 5.96 17.98
CA GLN A 184 17.95 5.59 19.34
C GLN A 184 19.44 5.83 19.56
N ARG A 185 19.75 6.30 20.77
CA ARG A 185 21.12 6.55 21.22
C ARG A 185 21.30 5.96 22.61
N GLN A 186 22.33 5.14 22.76
CA GLN A 186 22.66 4.50 24.02
C GLN A 186 24.13 4.71 24.35
N SER A 187 24.41 5.19 25.57
CA SER A 187 25.77 5.40 26.05
C SER A 187 26.10 4.39 27.13
N ILE A 188 27.21 3.69 26.97
CA ILE A 188 27.69 2.65 27.88
C ILE A 188 29.06 3.05 28.41
N HIS A 189 29.23 2.99 29.72
CA HIS A 189 30.55 3.15 30.31
C HIS A 189 31.40 1.89 30.06
N TYR A 190 32.62 2.08 29.56
CA TYR A 190 33.57 1.02 29.27
C TYR A 190 34.96 1.39 29.77
N GLY A 191 35.47 0.65 30.75
CA GLY A 191 36.78 0.87 31.36
C GLY A 191 37.93 0.06 30.75
N GLY A 192 37.70 -0.67 29.65
CA GLY A 192 38.71 -1.50 28.99
C GLY A 192 39.47 -0.75 27.88
N SER A 193 40.39 -1.44 27.21
CA SER A 193 41.11 -0.86 26.08
C SER A 193 40.26 -0.84 24.80
N VAL A 194 40.46 0.17 23.95
CA VAL A 194 39.82 0.29 22.63
C VAL A 194 40.16 -0.91 21.73
N GLY A 195 41.36 -1.48 21.87
CA GLY A 195 41.78 -2.67 21.15
C GLY A 195 40.94 -3.92 21.46
N LEU A 196 40.49 -4.07 22.70
CA LEU A 196 39.61 -5.17 23.11
C LEU A 196 38.19 -5.00 22.53
N VAL A 197 37.66 -3.77 22.55
CA VAL A 197 36.36 -3.46 21.89
C VAL A 197 36.44 -3.78 20.42
N ARG A 198 37.50 -3.32 19.74
CA ARG A 198 37.71 -3.58 18.32
C ARG A 198 37.72 -5.08 18.03
N HIS A 199 38.43 -5.87 18.84
CA HIS A 199 38.51 -7.31 18.65
C HIS A 199 37.13 -7.98 18.82
N VAL A 200 36.41 -7.66 19.89
CA VAL A 200 35.09 -8.26 20.17
C VAL A 200 34.05 -7.87 19.12
N VAL A 201 34.01 -6.59 18.73
CA VAL A 201 33.10 -6.12 17.67
C VAL A 201 33.45 -6.76 16.33
N MET A 202 34.74 -6.95 16.02
CA MET A 202 35.19 -7.60 14.78
C MET A 202 34.87 -9.11 14.77
N GLN A 203 34.90 -9.77 15.93
CA GLN A 203 34.45 -11.17 16.07
C GLN A 203 32.94 -11.30 15.88
N LEU A 204 32.14 -10.34 16.37
CA LEU A 204 30.68 -10.37 16.29
C LEU A 204 30.15 -9.97 14.89
N ALA A 205 30.65 -8.85 14.36
CA ALA A 205 30.13 -8.23 13.15
C ALA A 205 30.96 -8.49 11.88
N GLY A 206 32.16 -9.04 12.04
CA GLY A 206 33.10 -9.20 10.94
C GLY A 206 33.70 -7.86 10.53
N ALA A 207 33.26 -7.32 9.39
CA ALA A 207 33.79 -6.06 8.85
C ALA A 207 33.26 -4.85 9.65
N ILE A 208 34.17 -3.95 9.99
CA ILE A 208 33.87 -2.66 10.63
C ILE A 208 34.33 -1.56 9.69
N ASP A 209 33.45 -0.60 9.40
CA ASP A 209 33.77 0.58 8.63
C ASP A 209 34.28 1.69 9.56
N PHE A 210 35.56 2.05 9.42
CA PHE A 210 36.18 3.09 10.25
C PHE A 210 35.93 4.46 9.62
N LEU A 211 34.94 5.20 10.12
CA LEU A 211 34.64 6.56 9.66
C LEU A 211 35.65 7.58 10.21
N SER A 212 36.17 7.35 11.42
CA SER A 212 37.29 8.07 12.02
C SER A 212 38.03 7.18 13.03
N GLU A 213 39.07 7.70 13.68
CA GLU A 213 39.76 6.97 14.76
C GLU A 213 38.82 6.62 15.93
N THR A 214 37.84 7.47 16.20
CA THR A 214 36.88 7.35 17.31
C THR A 214 35.47 6.96 16.88
N ARG A 215 35.15 6.97 15.58
CA ARG A 215 33.81 6.66 15.07
C ARG A 215 33.84 5.50 14.09
N TRP A 216 33.11 4.44 14.42
CA TRP A 216 33.05 3.21 13.63
C TRP A 216 31.61 2.91 13.25
N ARG A 217 31.39 2.32 12.08
CA ARG A 217 30.09 1.86 11.60
C ARG A 217 30.09 0.35 11.52
N VAL A 218 29.05 -0.26 12.08
CA VAL A 218 28.90 -1.71 12.19
C VAL A 218 27.56 -2.12 11.60
N TYR A 219 27.54 -3.25 10.86
CA TYR A 219 26.38 -3.74 10.11
C TYR A 219 25.76 -2.72 9.13
N ASN A 220 26.52 -1.68 8.74
CA ASN A 220 26.08 -0.54 7.92
C ASN A 220 24.91 0.28 8.49
N CYS A 221 24.51 0.05 9.74
CA CYS A 221 23.31 0.65 10.32
C CYS A 221 23.47 1.15 11.77
N VAL A 222 24.54 0.76 12.48
CA VAL A 222 24.82 1.20 13.85
C VAL A 222 26.15 1.95 13.88
N ASP A 223 26.13 3.18 14.38
CA ASP A 223 27.32 3.99 14.57
C ASP A 223 27.79 3.91 16.03
N LEU A 224 29.04 3.52 16.21
CA LEU A 224 29.77 3.51 17.48
C LEU A 224 30.66 4.76 17.54
N THR A 225 30.55 5.52 18.63
CA THR A 225 31.45 6.63 18.94
C THR A 225 32.14 6.37 20.28
N LEU A 226 33.47 6.33 20.25
CA LEU A 226 34.35 6.06 21.38
C LEU A 226 34.87 7.37 21.96
N ASP A 227 34.54 7.67 23.20
CA ASP A 227 35.03 8.84 23.93
C ASP A 227 35.53 8.43 25.31
N ASN A 228 36.85 8.42 25.49
CA ASN A 228 37.53 8.05 26.73
C ASN A 228 37.02 6.70 27.28
N ASN A 229 36.15 6.75 28.30
CA ASN A 229 35.55 5.58 28.96
C ASN A 229 34.06 5.41 28.62
N THR A 230 33.56 6.02 27.55
CA THR A 230 32.16 5.92 27.12
C THR A 230 32.08 5.52 25.67
N ILE A 231 31.24 4.52 25.39
CA ILE A 231 30.93 4.07 24.04
C ILE A 231 29.48 4.42 23.78
N THR A 232 29.26 5.27 22.79
CA THR A 232 27.92 5.69 22.35
C THR A 232 27.54 4.92 21.10
N LEU A 233 26.39 4.25 21.13
CA LEU A 233 25.74 3.63 19.98
C LEU A 233 24.64 4.56 19.49
N GLU A 234 24.55 4.78 18.19
CA GLU A 234 23.48 5.53 17.54
C GLU A 234 22.97 4.75 16.31
N TRP A 235 21.65 4.54 16.23
CA TRP A 235 21.02 3.81 15.12
C TRP A 235 19.58 4.26 14.88
N SER A 236 19.04 3.95 13.70
CA SER A 236 17.61 4.11 13.40
C SER A 236 16.85 2.90 13.94
N ALA A 237 15.86 3.13 14.80
CA ALA A 237 15.15 2.11 15.55
C ALA A 237 14.22 1.30 14.65
N GLN A 238 14.57 0.03 14.46
CA GLN A 238 13.82 -0.95 13.68
C GLN A 238 14.07 -2.33 14.30
N PRO A 239 13.15 -3.30 14.19
CA PRO A 239 13.31 -4.59 14.87
C PRO A 239 14.64 -5.32 14.59
N VAL A 240 15.19 -5.18 13.38
CA VAL A 240 16.46 -5.79 12.99
C VAL A 240 17.66 -4.98 13.47
N THR A 241 17.60 -3.65 13.38
CA THR A 241 18.69 -2.76 13.82
C THR A 241 18.78 -2.70 15.34
N ASP A 242 17.65 -2.79 16.05
CA ASP A 242 17.57 -2.90 17.51
C ASP A 242 18.24 -4.20 17.98
N MET A 243 17.99 -5.32 17.29
CA MET A 243 18.67 -6.59 17.58
C MET A 243 20.19 -6.48 17.39
N TYR A 244 20.66 -5.80 16.34
CA TYR A 244 22.09 -5.57 16.13
C TYR A 244 22.69 -4.66 17.21
N ALA A 245 21.99 -3.60 17.61
CA ALA A 245 22.41 -2.72 18.68
C ALA A 245 22.51 -3.49 20.01
N ASP A 246 21.48 -4.27 20.38
CA ASP A 246 21.46 -5.08 21.60
C ASP A 246 22.60 -6.11 21.62
N ALA A 247 22.89 -6.75 20.49
CA ALA A 247 24.01 -7.69 20.37
C ALA A 247 25.36 -6.98 20.59
N LEU A 248 25.54 -5.78 20.04
CA LEU A 248 26.74 -4.96 20.23
C LEU A 248 26.87 -4.50 21.69
N VAL A 249 25.79 -4.05 22.31
CA VAL A 249 25.73 -3.67 23.73
C VAL A 249 26.15 -4.84 24.61
N ALA A 250 25.55 -6.02 24.41
CA ALA A 250 25.87 -7.22 25.16
C ALA A 250 27.34 -7.62 25.00
N ALA A 251 27.86 -7.56 23.77
CA ALA A 251 29.26 -7.87 23.49
C ALA A 251 30.22 -6.90 24.16
N ILE A 252 29.96 -5.59 24.11
CA ILE A 252 30.77 -4.54 24.75
C ILE A 252 30.76 -4.71 26.28
N LEU A 253 29.60 -4.97 26.87
CA LEU A 253 29.48 -5.23 28.30
C LEU A 253 30.24 -6.50 28.71
N SER A 254 30.14 -7.57 27.92
CA SER A 254 30.90 -8.81 28.16
C SER A 254 32.42 -8.58 28.07
N ALA A 255 32.87 -7.73 27.15
CA ALA A 255 34.28 -7.40 26.97
C ALA A 255 34.87 -6.71 28.22
N SER A 256 34.07 -5.91 28.93
CA SER A 256 34.51 -5.27 30.18
C SER A 256 34.78 -6.26 31.33
N GLN A 257 34.23 -7.47 31.26
CA GLN A 257 34.40 -8.53 32.25
C GLN A 257 35.57 -9.48 31.92
N LEU A 258 36.11 -9.40 30.70
CA LEU A 258 37.24 -10.22 30.27
C LEU A 258 38.57 -9.64 30.80
N PRO A 259 39.49 -10.48 31.30
CA PRO A 259 40.83 -10.04 31.62
C PRO A 259 41.53 -9.52 30.35
N ALA A 260 42.22 -8.38 30.45
CA ALA A 260 42.89 -7.75 29.31
C ALA A 260 43.78 -8.79 28.56
N PRO A 261 43.59 -8.98 27.24
CA PRO A 261 44.34 -9.98 26.50
C PRO A 261 45.83 -9.62 26.52
N ARG A 262 46.67 -10.56 26.96
CA ARG A 262 48.14 -10.39 27.10
C ARG A 262 48.88 -10.27 25.75
N HIS A 263 48.20 -10.50 24.64
CA HIS A 263 48.73 -10.27 23.30
C HIS A 263 47.56 -10.02 22.34
N LEU A 264 47.49 -8.81 21.77
CA LEU A 264 46.77 -8.57 20.54
C LEU A 264 47.84 -8.53 19.43
N PRO A 265 47.96 -9.53 18.55
CA PRO A 265 48.69 -9.31 17.32
C PRO A 265 47.90 -8.25 16.55
N LEU A 266 48.42 -7.02 16.51
CA LEU A 266 48.03 -6.09 15.45
C LEU A 266 48.26 -6.85 14.13
N ALA A 267 47.23 -6.98 13.30
CA ALA A 267 47.38 -7.57 11.98
C ALA A 267 48.60 -6.94 11.30
N PRO A 268 49.66 -7.71 10.97
CA PRO A 268 50.87 -7.14 10.41
C PRO A 268 50.51 -6.42 9.11
N LYS A 269 51.02 -5.19 8.94
CA LYS A 269 50.91 -4.49 7.65
C LYS A 269 51.52 -5.42 6.59
N LEU A 270 50.80 -5.68 5.49
CA LEU A 270 51.31 -6.47 4.37
C LEU A 270 52.67 -5.92 3.96
N ASP A 271 53.71 -6.73 4.12
CA ASP A 271 55.04 -6.39 3.65
C ASP A 271 55.05 -6.46 2.11
N ARG A 272 55.19 -5.29 1.48
CA ARG A 272 55.18 -5.17 0.02
C ARG A 272 56.37 -5.87 -0.63
N MET A 273 57.48 -6.06 0.08
CA MET A 273 58.61 -6.84 -0.45
C MET A 273 58.26 -8.32 -0.45
N HIS A 274 57.70 -8.84 0.65
CA HIS A 274 57.28 -10.23 0.75
C HIS A 274 56.18 -10.61 -0.26
N PHE A 275 55.20 -9.72 -0.48
CA PHE A 275 54.18 -9.93 -1.51
C PHE A 275 54.76 -10.05 -2.93
N LYS A 276 55.77 -9.22 -3.25
CA LYS A 276 56.45 -9.28 -4.56
C LYS A 276 57.22 -10.58 -4.75
N GLU A 277 57.91 -11.04 -3.72
CA GLU A 277 58.65 -12.31 -3.74
C GLU A 277 57.69 -13.49 -3.99
N CYS A 278 56.61 -13.59 -3.21
CA CYS A 278 55.63 -14.67 -3.39
C CYS A 278 54.92 -14.61 -4.75
N ALA A 279 54.69 -13.41 -5.30
CA ALA A 279 54.09 -13.26 -6.62
C ALA A 279 55.00 -13.78 -7.74
N ILE A 280 56.32 -13.56 -7.63
CA ILE A 280 57.30 -14.09 -8.57
C ILE A 280 57.36 -15.62 -8.47
N GLU A 281 57.51 -16.17 -7.27
CA GLU A 281 57.60 -17.62 -7.04
C GLU A 281 56.36 -18.35 -7.58
N MET A 282 55.16 -17.83 -7.28
CA MET A 282 53.90 -18.39 -7.78
C MET A 282 53.83 -18.36 -9.30
N LEU A 283 54.18 -17.23 -9.94
CA LEU A 283 54.12 -17.10 -11.39
C LEU A 283 55.18 -17.96 -12.09
N GLN A 284 56.37 -18.13 -11.49
CA GLN A 284 57.39 -19.05 -11.98
C GLN A 284 56.95 -20.52 -11.87
N GLU A 285 56.27 -20.90 -10.79
CA GLU A 285 55.72 -22.25 -10.63
C GLU A 285 54.57 -22.52 -11.62
N MET A 286 53.74 -21.50 -11.90
CA MET A 286 52.61 -21.64 -12.82
C MET A 286 52.99 -21.66 -14.30
N PHE A 287 53.97 -20.85 -14.73
CA PHE A 287 54.29 -20.62 -16.15
C PHE A 287 55.72 -20.98 -16.56
N GLY A 288 56.57 -21.42 -15.61
CA GLY A 288 57.98 -21.77 -15.83
C GLY A 288 58.95 -20.61 -15.57
N GLU A 289 60.19 -20.94 -15.21
CA GLU A 289 61.24 -19.96 -14.84
C GLU A 289 61.64 -19.01 -15.98
N ASP A 290 61.52 -19.45 -17.24
CA ASP A 290 61.90 -18.66 -18.43
C ASP A 290 60.83 -17.63 -18.82
N SER A 291 59.62 -17.77 -18.29
CA SER A 291 58.44 -16.96 -18.62
C SER A 291 58.33 -15.68 -17.77
N VAL A 292 59.06 -15.60 -16.65
CA VAL A 292 58.98 -14.51 -15.66
C VAL A 292 60.37 -13.90 -15.41
N PRO A 293 60.56 -12.58 -15.51
CA PRO A 293 61.85 -11.93 -15.24
C PRO A 293 62.30 -12.12 -13.78
N LYS A 294 63.53 -12.62 -13.58
CA LYS A 294 64.14 -12.82 -12.25
C LYS A 294 64.43 -11.51 -11.49
N ILE A 295 64.44 -10.36 -12.18
CA ILE A 295 64.72 -9.05 -11.58
C ILE A 295 63.84 -7.99 -12.26
N PHE A 296 63.03 -7.27 -11.48
CA PHE A 296 62.34 -6.06 -11.94
C PHE A 296 62.51 -4.91 -10.95
N LYS A 297 62.60 -3.68 -11.47
CA LYS A 297 62.61 -2.45 -10.68
C LYS A 297 61.25 -1.76 -10.84
N GLY A 298 60.45 -1.73 -9.78
CA GLY A 298 59.16 -1.02 -9.74
C GLY A 298 58.02 -1.89 -9.21
N ASP A 299 56.79 -1.55 -9.64
CA ASP A 299 55.54 -2.25 -9.30
C ASP A 299 54.90 -2.94 -10.51
N LYS A 300 55.60 -2.95 -11.65
CA LYS A 300 55.15 -3.58 -12.90
C LYS A 300 55.97 -4.83 -13.19
N LEU A 301 55.29 -5.96 -13.31
CA LEU A 301 55.83 -7.26 -13.70
C LEU A 301 55.30 -7.62 -15.09
N HIS A 302 56.01 -8.41 -15.87
CA HIS A 302 55.48 -8.96 -17.11
C HIS A 302 55.72 -10.47 -17.16
N VAL A 303 54.78 -11.21 -17.75
CA VAL A 303 54.86 -12.64 -17.96
C VAL A 303 54.73 -12.91 -19.45
N THR A 304 55.64 -13.70 -20.02
CA THR A 304 55.61 -14.06 -21.44
C THR A 304 55.39 -15.56 -21.56
N VAL A 305 54.29 -15.96 -22.21
CA VAL A 305 53.95 -17.37 -22.47
C VAL A 305 53.66 -17.50 -23.97
N ASP A 306 54.36 -18.39 -24.67
CA ASP A 306 54.16 -18.67 -26.11
C ASP A 306 54.10 -17.41 -26.99
N ASP A 307 55.10 -16.52 -26.89
CA ASP A 307 55.21 -15.21 -27.57
C ASP A 307 54.10 -14.18 -27.23
N LYS A 308 53.25 -14.46 -26.24
CA LYS A 308 52.23 -13.55 -25.75
C LYS A 308 52.65 -12.95 -24.41
N ARG A 309 52.59 -11.62 -24.33
CA ARG A 309 53.03 -10.85 -23.16
C ARG A 309 51.82 -10.34 -22.37
N ALA A 310 51.78 -10.65 -21.09
CA ALA A 310 50.86 -10.08 -20.11
C ALA A 310 51.61 -9.13 -19.19
N ASP A 311 51.20 -7.87 -19.12
CA ASP A 311 51.77 -6.88 -18.19
C ASP A 311 50.88 -6.81 -16.93
N ILE A 312 51.51 -6.92 -15.76
CA ILE A 312 50.88 -6.98 -14.43
C ILE A 312 51.27 -5.72 -13.67
N ASP A 313 50.29 -4.92 -13.28
CA ASP A 313 50.46 -3.80 -12.35
C ASP A 313 50.08 -4.24 -10.93
N LEU A 314 51.09 -4.44 -10.08
CA LEU A 314 50.90 -4.88 -8.68
C LEU A 314 50.37 -3.76 -7.77
N LEU A 315 50.30 -2.51 -8.24
CA LEU A 315 49.80 -1.37 -7.48
C LEU A 315 48.30 -1.18 -7.69
N ASN A 316 47.83 -1.34 -8.93
CA ASN A 316 46.42 -1.27 -9.30
C ASN A 316 45.73 -2.65 -9.29
N MET A 317 46.49 -3.74 -9.14
CA MET A 317 46.00 -5.11 -9.22
C MET A 317 45.31 -5.40 -10.55
N GLU A 318 45.88 -4.87 -11.64
CA GLU A 318 45.35 -5.05 -13.00
C GLU A 318 46.37 -5.77 -13.87
N VAL A 319 45.88 -6.74 -14.63
CA VAL A 319 46.64 -7.47 -15.65
C VAL A 319 46.08 -7.10 -17.01
N SER A 320 46.95 -6.72 -17.94
CA SER A 320 46.57 -6.46 -19.33
C SER A 320 47.31 -7.41 -20.26
N CYS A 321 46.57 -8.17 -21.06
CA CYS A 321 47.12 -8.97 -22.15
C CYS A 321 46.31 -8.78 -23.44
N PRO A 322 46.69 -7.83 -24.32
CA PRO A 322 45.96 -7.57 -25.55
C PRO A 322 45.98 -8.74 -26.56
N ALA A 323 46.82 -9.75 -26.34
CA ALA A 323 46.98 -10.90 -27.23
C ALA A 323 46.20 -12.16 -26.78
N ASP A 324 45.78 -12.26 -25.50
CA ASP A 324 45.12 -13.45 -24.96
C ASP A 324 44.27 -13.17 -23.71
N GLU A 325 42.96 -13.17 -23.88
CA GLU A 325 41.99 -12.92 -22.81
C GLU A 325 41.94 -14.08 -21.77
N ALA A 326 42.31 -15.30 -22.18
CA ALA A 326 42.34 -16.44 -21.25
C ALA A 326 43.54 -16.34 -20.31
N LEU A 327 44.71 -15.96 -20.85
CA LEU A 327 45.91 -15.72 -20.04
C LEU A 327 45.71 -14.55 -19.07
N GLU A 328 45.07 -13.46 -19.52
CA GLU A 328 44.73 -12.32 -18.67
C GLU A 328 43.88 -12.75 -17.45
N ARG A 329 42.80 -13.49 -17.68
CA ARG A 329 41.90 -13.95 -16.59
C ARG A 329 42.60 -14.88 -15.60
N VAL A 330 43.47 -15.77 -16.08
CA VAL A 330 44.20 -16.72 -15.22
C VAL A 330 45.19 -15.99 -14.33
N VAL A 331 45.99 -15.09 -14.91
CA VAL A 331 46.98 -14.29 -14.17
C VAL A 331 46.30 -13.33 -13.21
N GLN A 332 45.22 -12.65 -13.64
CA GLN A 332 44.41 -11.77 -12.79
C GLN A 332 43.82 -12.54 -11.60
N SER A 333 43.32 -13.76 -11.82
CA SER A 333 42.76 -14.60 -10.75
C SER A 333 43.84 -15.05 -9.76
N ALA A 334 45.02 -15.43 -10.25
CA ALA A 334 46.13 -15.89 -9.42
C ALA A 334 46.66 -14.76 -8.52
N VAL A 335 46.94 -13.58 -9.10
CA VAL A 335 47.42 -12.40 -8.37
C VAL A 335 46.37 -11.93 -7.34
N SER A 336 45.08 -11.95 -7.70
CA SER A 336 44.00 -11.58 -6.78
C SER A 336 43.88 -12.56 -5.59
N LYS A 337 44.02 -13.87 -5.84
CA LYS A 337 43.99 -14.90 -4.80
C LYS A 337 45.20 -14.82 -3.86
N LEU A 338 46.39 -14.58 -4.41
CA LEU A 338 47.60 -14.40 -3.62
C LEU A 338 47.49 -13.18 -2.70
N TYR A 339 46.97 -12.06 -3.22
CA TYR A 339 46.73 -10.87 -2.41
C TYR A 339 45.69 -11.14 -1.31
N ALA A 340 44.61 -11.85 -1.62
CA ALA A 340 43.62 -12.24 -0.61
C ALA A 340 44.17 -13.18 0.47
N ALA A 341 45.18 -14.00 0.15
CA ALA A 341 45.81 -14.92 1.10
C ALA A 341 46.85 -14.23 2.01
N LEU A 342 47.59 -13.24 1.48
CA LEU A 342 48.67 -12.56 2.21
C LEU A 342 48.22 -11.26 2.88
N ALA A 343 47.23 -10.56 2.33
CA ALA A 343 46.72 -9.33 2.93
C ALA A 343 45.83 -9.66 4.12
N PRO A 344 46.03 -9.04 5.30
CA PRO A 344 44.98 -9.02 6.31
C PRO A 344 43.77 -8.31 5.68
N VAL A 345 42.56 -8.88 5.87
CA VAL A 345 41.29 -8.39 5.31
C VAL A 345 41.24 -6.86 5.43
N ARG A 346 41.51 -6.16 4.32
CA ARG A 346 41.51 -4.71 4.22
C ARG A 346 40.28 -4.26 3.43
N PRO A 347 39.62 -3.18 3.85
CA PRO A 347 38.44 -2.64 3.18
C PRO A 347 38.78 -2.09 1.78
N PRO A 348 37.79 -1.96 0.89
CA PRO A 348 37.95 -1.31 -0.41
C PRO A 348 38.33 0.17 -0.24
N PRO A 349 39.06 0.78 -1.21
CA PRO A 349 39.38 2.20 -1.17
C PRO A 349 38.09 3.04 -1.25
N PRO A 350 38.05 4.22 -0.61
CA PRO A 350 36.94 5.15 -0.79
C PRO A 350 36.82 5.57 -2.27
N PRO A 351 35.60 5.85 -2.77
CA PRO A 351 35.43 6.40 -4.11
C PRO A 351 36.19 7.72 -4.21
N ALA A 352 36.98 7.88 -5.28
CA ALA A 352 37.70 9.11 -5.57
C ALA A 352 36.72 10.27 -5.75
N GLU A 353 37.03 11.41 -5.13
CA GLU A 353 36.30 12.69 -5.29
C GLU A 353 36.27 13.19 -6.73
#